data_AF-A0A2N2BTP2-F1
#
_entry.id   AF-A0A2N2BTP2-F1
#
_cell.length_a   1.000
_cell.length_b   1.000
_cell.length_c   1.000
_cell.angle_alpha   90.00
_cell.angle_beta   90.00
_cell.angle_gamma   90.00
#
_symmetry.space_group_name_H-M   'P 1'
#
loop_
_entity.id
_entity.type
_entity.pdbx_description
1 polymer ?
#
loop_
_entity_poly.entity_id
_entity_poly.type
_entity_poly.pdbx_seq_one_letter_code
_entity_poly.pdbx_strand_id
1 'polypeptide(L)'
;MNNTTAILLTLGINLAIMVALNWGKSFGLADIMLDAVICGVMTVVINVFFVRHYVTRALANKTLPTNLPVSRMMMRLPRNPLLLALLCALFFGLLTPLINGMIFILLRF
;
A
#
# COMPACT_ATOMS: atom_id res chain seq x y z
N MET A 1 0.79 -3.81 -18.89
CA MET A 1 1.69 -4.24 -17.79
C MET A 1 0.92 -5.19 -16.90
N ASN A 2 1.47 -6.36 -16.61
CA ASN A 2 0.79 -7.38 -15.80
C ASN A 2 0.97 -7.02 -14.31
N ASN A 3 0.02 -6.28 -13.74
CA ASN A 3 0.07 -5.83 -12.33
C ASN A 3 -0.09 -6.99 -11.34
N THR A 4 -0.44 -8.17 -11.83
CA THR A 4 -0.66 -9.41 -11.09
C THR A 4 0.53 -9.76 -10.18
N THR A 5 1.77 -9.51 -10.61
CA THR A 5 2.96 -9.79 -9.79
C THR A 5 3.04 -8.89 -8.55
N ALA A 6 2.75 -7.59 -8.70
CA ALA A 6 2.74 -6.65 -7.58
C ALA A 6 1.62 -6.98 -6.60
N ILE A 7 0.44 -7.35 -7.12
CA ILE A 7 -0.72 -7.77 -6.33
C ILE A 7 -0.42 -9.05 -5.56
N LEU A 8 0.12 -10.09 -6.21
CA LEU A 8 0.48 -11.35 -5.55
C LEU A 8 1.54 -11.15 -4.46
N LEU A 9 2.53 -10.30 -4.72
CA LEU A 9 3.59 -10.03 -3.76
C LEU A 9 3.08 -9.25 -2.54
N THR A 10 2.25 -8.23 -2.74
CA THR A 10 1.61 -7.49 -1.64
C THR A 10 0.64 -8.38 -0.86
N LEU A 11 -0.19 -9.18 -1.55
CA LEU A 11 -1.10 -10.14 -0.92
C LEU A 11 -0.32 -11.18 -0.08
N GLY A 12 0.77 -11.73 -0.62
CA GLY A 12 1.59 -12.72 0.08
C GLY A 12 2.27 -12.16 1.33
N ILE A 13 2.80 -10.93 1.26
CA ILE A 13 3.40 -10.26 2.42
C ILE A 13 2.35 -9.96 3.49
N ASN A 14 1.18 -9.47 3.08
CA ASN A 14 0.08 -9.20 4.01
C ASN A 14 -0.44 -10.47 4.68
N LEU A 15 -0.56 -11.57 3.93
CA LEU A 15 -0.96 -12.87 4.47
C LEU A 15 0.10 -13.39 5.46
N ALA A 16 1.39 -13.28 5.13
CA ALA A 16 2.47 -13.70 6.03
C ALA A 16 2.49 -12.88 7.33
N ILE A 17 2.24 -11.58 7.27
CA ILE A 17 2.14 -10.70 8.44
C ILE A 17 0.93 -11.09 9.29
N MET A 18 -0.24 -11.26 8.68
CA MET A 18 -1.46 -11.68 9.37
C MET A 18 -1.24 -13.02 10.11
N VAL A 19 -0.64 -14.00 9.43
CA VAL A 19 -0.30 -15.32 10.01
C VAL A 19 0.69 -15.15 11.15
N ALA A 20 1.77 -14.38 10.98
CA ALA A 20 2.78 -14.19 12.02
C ALA A 20 2.25 -13.47 13.27
N LEU A 21 1.35 -12.50 13.10
CA LEU A 21 0.80 -11.71 14.21
C LEU A 21 -0.35 -12.41 14.95
N ASN A 22 -1.14 -13.22 14.24
CA ASN A 22 -2.35 -13.85 14.78
C ASN A 22 -2.25 -15.36 15.00
N TRP A 23 -1.08 -15.99 14.81
CA TRP A 23 -0.93 -17.43 15.08
C TRP A 23 -1.20 -17.75 16.55
N GLY A 24 -2.30 -18.45 16.83
CA GLY A 24 -2.64 -18.97 18.15
C GLY A 24 -3.25 -17.95 19.14
N LYS A 25 -3.68 -16.76 18.68
CA LYS A 25 -4.38 -15.76 19.49
C LYS A 25 -5.88 -15.69 19.18
N SER A 26 -6.69 -15.29 20.17
CA SER A 26 -8.08 -14.91 19.93
C SER A 26 -8.15 -13.56 19.23
N PHE A 27 -8.95 -13.47 18.17
CA PHE A 27 -9.11 -12.26 17.36
C PHE A 27 -9.87 -11.18 18.13
N GLY A 28 -9.13 -10.21 18.69
CA GLY A 28 -9.70 -8.97 19.23
C GLY A 28 -9.80 -7.88 18.17
N LEU A 29 -10.70 -6.92 18.36
CA LEU A 29 -10.82 -5.74 17.50
C LEU A 29 -9.49 -4.97 17.39
N ALA A 30 -8.76 -4.86 18.51
CA ALA A 30 -7.47 -4.19 18.56
C ALA A 30 -6.40 -4.87 17.69
N ASP A 31 -6.35 -6.21 17.67
CA ASP A 31 -5.40 -6.97 16.85
C ASP A 31 -5.72 -6.82 15.36
N ILE A 32 -7.01 -6.81 14.99
CA ILE A 32 -7.45 -6.58 13.60
C ILE A 32 -7.08 -5.16 13.14
N MET A 33 -7.27 -4.14 13.98
CA MET A 33 -6.89 -2.77 13.64
C MET A 33 -5.39 -2.62 13.50
N LEU A 34 -4.61 -3.25 14.38
CA LEU A 34 -3.14 -3.19 14.34
C LEU A 34 -2.59 -3.91 13.10
N ASP A 35 -3.12 -5.09 12.76
CA ASP A 35 -2.78 -5.80 11.54
C ASP A 35 -3.13 -4.98 10.29
N ALA A 36 -4.30 -4.33 10.28
CA ALA A 36 -4.74 -3.45 9.20
C ALA A 36 -3.79 -2.24 8.99
N VAL A 37 -3.29 -1.64 10.07
CA VAL A 37 -2.28 -0.55 10.00
C VAL A 37 -0.99 -1.07 9.38
N ILE A 38 -0.44 -2.17 9.91
CA ILE A 38 0.82 -2.74 9.44
C ILE A 38 0.71 -3.14 7.96
N CYS A 39 -0.37 -3.83 7.61
CA CYS A 39 -0.71 -4.23 6.24
C CYS A 39 -0.79 -3.02 5.31
N GLY A 40 -1.49 -1.96 5.70
CA GLY A 40 -1.61 -0.71 4.94
C GLY A 40 -0.25 -0.03 4.70
N VAL A 41 0.56 0.09 5.75
CA VAL A 41 1.91 0.70 5.68
C VAL A 41 2.82 -0.12 4.76
N MET A 42 2.90 -1.43 4.97
CA MET A 42 3.78 -2.32 4.20
C MET A 42 3.38 -2.33 2.73
N THR A 43 2.10 -2.46 2.43
CA THR A 43 1.56 -2.46 1.06
C THR A 43 1.95 -1.19 0.32
N VAL A 44 1.83 -0.02 0.96
CA VAL A 44 2.19 1.25 0.36
C VAL A 44 3.67 1.35 0.10
N VAL A 45 4.52 1.01 1.08
CA VAL A 45 5.97 1.07 0.92
C VAL A 45 6.39 0.21 -0.27
N ILE A 46 5.94 -1.05 -0.31
CA ILE A 46 6.23 -1.97 -1.40
C ILE A 46 5.75 -1.41 -2.74
N ASN A 47 4.49 -0.94 -2.81
CA ASN A 47 3.94 -0.40 -4.05
C ASN A 47 4.70 0.82 -4.56
N VAL A 48 5.09 1.76 -3.70
CA VAL A 48 5.85 2.95 -4.10
C VAL A 48 7.19 2.55 -4.70
N PHE A 49 7.91 1.61 -4.07
CA PHE A 49 9.19 1.12 -4.61
C PHE A 49 9.02 0.33 -5.91
N PHE A 50 8.00 -0.52 -5.99
CA PHE A 50 7.73 -1.35 -7.16
C PHE A 50 7.34 -0.48 -8.36
N VAL A 51 6.36 0.41 -8.19
CA VAL A 51 5.94 1.36 -9.23
C VAL A 51 7.11 2.21 -9.69
N ARG A 52 7.94 2.72 -8.76
CA ARG A 52 9.14 3.49 -9.13
C ARG A 52 10.13 2.68 -9.95
N HIS A 53 10.40 1.43 -9.57
CA HIS A 53 11.29 0.56 -10.32
C HIS A 53 10.80 0.36 -11.77
N TYR A 54 9.50 0.09 -11.93
CA TYR A 54 8.89 -0.09 -13.26
C TYR A 54 8.89 1.21 -14.08
N VAL A 55 8.54 2.34 -13.47
CA VAL A 55 8.56 3.65 -14.14
C VAL A 55 9.97 3.98 -14.60
N THR A 56 10.98 3.76 -13.75
CA THR A 56 12.39 4.04 -14.08
C THR A 56 12.87 3.13 -15.22
N ARG A 57 12.53 1.84 -15.19
CA ARG A 57 12.83 0.92 -16.30
C ARG A 57 12.12 1.32 -17.60
N ALA A 58 10.86 1.72 -17.53
CA ALA A 58 10.09 2.13 -18.70
C ALA A 58 10.62 3.46 -19.30
N LEU A 59 11.15 4.35 -18.45
CA LEU A 59 11.87 5.55 -18.87
C LEU A 59 13.18 5.21 -19.56
N ALA A 60 13.98 4.31 -18.98
CA ALA A 60 15.24 3.84 -19.57
C ALA A 60 15.01 3.16 -20.93
N ASN A 61 13.91 2.41 -21.07
CA ASN A 61 13.53 1.72 -22.29
C ASN A 61 12.81 2.62 -23.32
N LYS A 62 12.63 3.93 -23.03
CA LYS A 62 11.89 4.89 -23.87
C LYS A 62 10.47 4.43 -24.25
N THR A 63 9.88 3.56 -23.44
CA THR A 63 8.51 3.03 -23.65
C THR A 63 7.45 3.96 -23.05
N LEU A 64 7.85 4.96 -22.24
CA LEU A 64 6.95 5.98 -21.74
C LEU A 64 6.89 7.17 -22.73
N PRO A 65 5.69 7.66 -23.08
CA PRO A 65 5.55 8.85 -23.90
C PRO A 65 6.21 10.05 -23.18
N THR A 66 7.01 10.82 -23.92
CA THR A 66 7.70 12.03 -23.43
C THR A 66 6.74 13.08 -22.89
N ASN A 67 5.47 13.07 -23.33
CA ASN A 67 4.41 13.95 -22.87
C ASN A 67 3.37 13.18 -22.04
N LEU A 68 3.76 12.69 -20.87
CA LEU A 68 2.79 12.19 -19.89
C LEU A 68 1.95 13.37 -19.38
N PRO A 69 0.61 13.32 -19.47
CA PRO A 69 -0.25 14.33 -18.87
C PRO A 69 -0.11 14.27 -17.35
N VAL A 70 0.74 15.13 -16.80
CA VAL A 70 0.94 15.25 -15.35
C VAL A 70 -0.16 16.14 -14.79
N SER A 71 -1.00 15.60 -13.92
CA SER A 71 -2.00 16.41 -13.21
C SER A 71 -1.28 17.41 -12.28
N ARG A 72 -1.91 18.58 -12.02
CA ARG A 72 -1.36 19.58 -11.07
C ARG A 72 -1.09 18.99 -9.68
N MET A 73 -1.89 18.01 -9.26
CA MET A 73 -1.70 17.31 -7.99
C MET A 73 -0.41 16.48 -8.01
N MET A 74 -0.15 15.78 -9.11
CA MET A 74 1.03 14.93 -9.28
C MET A 74 2.33 15.74 -9.36
N MET A 75 2.27 16.98 -9.87
CA MET A 75 3.41 17.91 -9.84
C MET A 75 3.77 18.39 -8.43
N ARG A 76 2.81 18.39 -7.49
CA ARG A 76 3.03 18.79 -6.08
C ARG A 76 3.49 17.64 -5.20
N LEU A 77 3.50 16.40 -5.72
CA LEU A 77 3.97 15.26 -4.95
C LEU A 77 5.49 15.33 -4.75
N PRO A 78 5.99 14.88 -3.59
CA PRO A 78 7.42 14.86 -3.33
C PRO A 78 8.13 13.93 -4.32
N ARG A 79 9.20 14.45 -4.92
CA ARG A 79 10.09 13.67 -5.81
C ARG A 79 10.93 12.66 -5.04
N ASN A 80 11.09 12.85 -3.73
CA ASN A 80 11.79 11.90 -2.88
C ASN A 80 10.89 10.67 -2.63
N PRO A 81 11.29 9.47 -3.08
CA PRO A 81 10.49 8.24 -2.96
C PRO A 81 10.19 7.87 -1.50
N LEU A 82 11.12 8.13 -0.58
CA LEU A 82 10.94 7.82 0.83
C LEU A 82 9.88 8.73 1.45
N LEU A 83 9.87 10.00 1.06
CA LEU A 83 8.91 10.98 1.57
C LEU A 83 7.51 10.71 0.99
N LEU A 84 7.43 10.31 -0.28
CA LEU A 84 6.19 9.86 -0.90
C LEU A 84 5.66 8.59 -0.20
N ALA A 85 6.53 7.59 0.01
CA ALA A 85 6.17 6.36 0.72
C ALA A 85 5.68 6.65 2.13
N LEU A 86 6.35 7.55 2.86
CA LEU A 86 5.97 7.92 4.23
C LEU A 86 4.62 8.65 4.28
N LEU A 87 4.37 9.62 3.37
CA LEU A 87 3.08 10.29 3.29
C LEU A 87 1.95 9.33 2.94
N CYS A 88 2.17 8.46 1.95
CA CYS A 88 1.17 7.47 1.59
C CYS A 88 0.98 6.44 2.72
N ALA A 89 2.05 6.04 3.42
CA ALA A 89 1.96 5.08 4.52
C ALA A 89 1.20 5.68 5.71
N LEU A 90 1.39 6.96 5.99
CA LEU A 90 0.64 7.66 7.03
C LEU A 90 -0.84 7.80 6.63
N PHE A 91 -1.12 8.16 5.37
CA PHE A 91 -2.49 8.30 4.86
C PHE A 91 -3.24 6.95 4.85
N PHE A 92 -2.69 5.93 4.18
CA PHE A 92 -3.33 4.61 4.07
C PHE A 92 -3.24 3.81 5.38
N GLY A 93 -2.16 3.95 6.16
CA GLY A 93 -2.05 3.32 7.46
C GLY A 93 -3.11 3.79 8.46
N LEU A 94 -3.63 5.01 8.31
CA LEU A 94 -4.80 5.51 9.05
C LEU A 94 -6.12 5.18 8.37
N LEU A 95 -6.19 5.26 7.04
CA LEU A 95 -7.43 5.05 6.30
C LEU A 95 -7.90 3.59 6.37
N THR A 96 -6.98 2.63 6.23
CA THR A 96 -7.28 1.19 6.23
C THR A 96 -7.93 0.69 7.53
N PRO A 97 -7.38 0.96 8.74
CA PRO A 97 -8.05 0.56 9.98
C PRO A 97 -9.37 1.31 10.19
N LEU A 98 -9.49 2.56 9.72
CA LEU A 98 -10.71 3.34 9.85
C LEU A 98 -11.84 2.76 8.98
N ILE A 99 -11.54 2.38 7.73
CA ILE A 99 -12.47 1.66 6.85
C ILE A 99 -12.82 0.30 7.46
N ASN A 100 -11.84 -0.48 7.93
CA ASN A 100 -12.10 -1.77 8.57
C ASN A 100 -12.99 -1.62 9.81
N GLY A 101 -12.75 -0.61 10.64
CA GLY A 101 -13.59 -0.31 11.80
C GLY A 101 -15.02 0.06 11.42
N MET A 102 -15.20 0.90 10.39
CA MET A 102 -16.54 1.21 9.86
C MET A 102 -17.25 -0.04 9.34
N ILE A 103 -16.55 -0.90 8.60
CA ILE A 103 -17.09 -2.16 8.09
C ILE A 103 -17.49 -3.08 9.25
N PHE A 104 -16.66 -3.17 10.29
CA PHE A 104 -16.95 -3.98 11.47
C PHE A 104 -18.23 -3.52 12.18
N ILE A 105 -18.39 -2.20 12.37
CA ILE A 105 -19.60 -1.59 12.94
C ILE A 105 -20.82 -1.84 12.04
N LEU A 106 -20.67 -1.70 10.72
CA LEU A 106 -21.74 -1.88 9.74
C LEU A 106 -22.21 -3.34 9.66
N LEU A 107 -21.29 -4.30 9.75
CA LEU A 107 -21.57 -5.73 9.65
C LEU A 107 -22.04 -6.35 10.97
N ARG A 108 -22.12 -5.59 12.08
CA ARG A 108 -22.55 -6.06 13.41
C ARG A 108 -21.89 -7.37 13.83
N PHE A 109 -20.56 -7.42 13.78
CA PHE A 109 -19.80 -8.38 14.58
C PHE A 109 -19.51 -7.82 15.97
#